data_AF-A0AAD7W9L5-F1
#
_entry.id   AF-A0AAD7W9L5-F1
#
_cell.length_a   1.000
_cell.length_b   1.000
_cell.length_c   1.000
_cell.angle_alpha   90.00
_cell.angle_beta   90.00
_cell.angle_gamma   90.00
#
_symmetry.space_group_name_H-M   'P 1'
#
loop_
_entity.id
_entity.type
_entity.pdbx_description
1 polymer ?
#
loop_
_entity_poly.entity_id
_entity_poly.type
_entity_poly.pdbx_seq_one_letter_code
_entity_poly.pdbx_strand_id
1 'polypeptide(L)'
;MDRWLKRPAAIRRLTDKRRNVEGTLRRRDVVERYFSHGSRAACARSRTGRIPVGTLARQREELVTEHLRRYGLCFSGLLLLESTLPASVTEPCIDFPKRRTSKGFVKRADRQDLELMKTHQALKEKRVKVEERKPLRFLCKIEKPAPRPPTPVFLGPPEGAEEKDLAVICLQKLFRGSSSMEAVFEGKEKRMELIQELRTTHALQQEEQEMQEAEKQGTLALQRERELHHHKALAVEALQAGVAGAVMADTLDFLWKELVRLQEERRIHAFTLLAERDRRMREAQESGRRQEEERRRREEDEIFRQVVQVHQATVELYLEDVILRAMERTADEQAREEIHRMAGQINDIAYAMEDNRTGLQSEEIVAELVYSFLIPEVQKSAVRSRVKTSQQGHILAARHIIHGALESVTAPPAGVPEAHAPPQGPVVTPAGDSQPQGEPDSVPEGGQQRQEEEQCEGGDGGEEEESGGGEGCKKEERKGGEGGQKEEREARVGE
;
A
#
# COMPACT_ATOMS: atom_id res chain seq x y z
N MET A 1 30.33 -13.15 -53.16
CA MET A 1 29.22 -13.22 -52.17
C MET A 1 29.67 -13.73 -50.80
N ASP A 2 30.21 -14.94 -50.69
CA ASP A 2 30.41 -15.74 -49.46
C ASP A 2 30.84 -15.06 -48.17
N ARG A 3 31.84 -14.16 -48.19
CA ARG A 3 32.34 -13.52 -46.95
C ARG A 3 31.25 -12.71 -46.24
N TRP A 4 30.33 -12.12 -46.98
CA TRP A 4 29.20 -11.33 -46.46
C TRP A 4 28.12 -12.18 -45.80
N LEU A 5 27.91 -13.43 -46.25
CA LEU A 5 26.96 -14.37 -45.62
C LEU A 5 27.57 -15.09 -44.41
N LYS A 6 28.89 -15.33 -44.41
CA LYS A 6 29.60 -16.02 -43.31
C LYS A 6 29.55 -15.23 -41.99
N ARG A 7 29.66 -13.89 -42.02
CA ARG A 7 29.56 -13.03 -40.82
C ARG A 7 28.20 -13.14 -40.07
N PRO A 8 27.03 -12.85 -40.66
CA PRO A 8 25.75 -12.95 -39.98
C PRO A 8 25.40 -14.40 -39.57
N ALA A 9 25.81 -15.41 -40.35
CA ALA A 9 25.64 -16.80 -39.96
C ALA A 9 26.48 -17.17 -38.72
N ALA A 10 27.72 -16.65 -38.61
CA ALA A 10 28.54 -16.81 -37.42
C ALA A 10 27.96 -16.07 -36.20
N ILE A 11 27.47 -14.84 -36.39
CA ILE A 11 26.82 -14.05 -35.33
C ILE A 11 25.60 -14.79 -34.77
N ARG A 12 24.70 -15.31 -35.62
CA ARG A 12 23.54 -16.10 -35.18
C ARG A 12 23.94 -17.35 -34.36
N ARG A 13 24.98 -18.07 -34.81
CA ARG A 13 25.54 -19.22 -34.07
C ARG A 13 26.17 -18.81 -32.72
N LEU A 14 26.76 -17.62 -32.63
CA LEU A 14 27.31 -17.07 -31.39
C LEU A 14 26.20 -16.62 -30.43
N THR A 15 25.12 -16.00 -30.91
CA THR A 15 23.98 -15.63 -30.06
C THR A 15 23.23 -16.85 -29.54
N ASP A 16 23.07 -17.91 -30.34
CA ASP A 16 22.46 -19.15 -29.88
C ASP A 16 23.34 -19.89 -28.86
N LYS A 17 24.66 -19.86 -29.00
CA LYS A 17 25.57 -20.36 -27.94
C LYS A 17 25.48 -19.51 -26.67
N ARG A 18 25.42 -18.17 -26.78
CA ARG A 18 25.25 -17.26 -25.63
C ARG A 18 23.90 -17.40 -24.91
N ARG A 19 22.91 -18.09 -25.48
CA ARG A 19 21.64 -18.41 -24.79
C ARG A 19 21.75 -19.58 -23.79
N ASN A 20 22.83 -20.35 -23.82
CA ASN A 20 23.12 -21.37 -22.80
C ASN A 20 24.62 -21.36 -22.44
N VAL A 21 25.09 -20.26 -21.86
CA VAL A 21 26.51 -20.05 -21.48
C VAL A 21 27.01 -21.14 -20.53
N GLU A 22 26.17 -21.55 -19.58
CA GLU A 22 26.47 -22.54 -18.54
C GLU A 22 26.54 -23.98 -19.06
N GLY A 23 26.08 -24.22 -20.30
CA GLY A 23 25.95 -25.57 -20.85
C GLY A 23 24.89 -26.45 -20.16
N THR A 24 24.13 -25.91 -19.20
CA THR A 24 23.20 -26.67 -18.37
C THR A 24 22.05 -27.24 -19.21
N LEU A 25 21.83 -28.56 -19.10
CA LEU A 25 20.70 -29.22 -19.75
C LEU A 25 19.43 -28.95 -18.93
N ARG A 26 18.78 -27.81 -19.19
CA ARG A 26 17.48 -27.47 -18.59
C ARG A 26 16.51 -28.65 -18.71
N ARG A 27 15.86 -29.00 -17.59
CA ARG A 27 14.82 -30.05 -17.53
C ARG A 27 13.77 -29.74 -18.60
N ARG A 28 13.33 -30.78 -19.33
CA ARG A 28 12.40 -30.61 -20.46
C ARG A 28 11.06 -30.10 -19.96
N ASP A 29 10.78 -28.82 -20.16
CA ASP A 29 9.41 -28.32 -20.08
C ASP A 29 8.56 -28.96 -21.20
N VAL A 30 7.33 -29.33 -20.84
CA VAL A 30 6.34 -29.93 -21.72
C VAL A 30 5.34 -28.88 -22.17
N VAL A 31 4.94 -27.95 -21.28
CA VAL A 31 3.96 -26.90 -21.55
C VAL A 31 4.53 -25.88 -22.54
N GLU A 32 5.75 -25.36 -22.29
CA GLU A 32 6.45 -24.45 -23.22
C GLU A 32 6.59 -25.09 -24.62
N ARG A 33 6.78 -26.41 -24.66
CA ARG A 33 6.93 -27.17 -25.91
C ARG A 33 5.62 -27.30 -26.70
N TYR A 34 4.46 -27.37 -26.05
CA TYR A 34 3.18 -27.35 -26.78
C TYR A 34 2.73 -25.92 -27.13
N PHE A 35 3.06 -24.93 -26.29
CA PHE A 35 2.76 -23.51 -26.55
C PHE A 35 3.56 -22.92 -27.74
N SER A 36 4.83 -23.31 -27.87
CA SER A 36 5.70 -22.80 -28.95
C SER A 36 5.42 -23.48 -30.30
N HIS A 37 4.78 -22.77 -31.21
CA HIS A 37 4.38 -23.27 -32.55
C HIS A 37 5.56 -23.80 -33.39
N GLY A 38 6.77 -23.25 -33.21
CA GLY A 38 8.01 -23.70 -33.86
C GLY A 38 8.69 -24.92 -33.22
N SER A 39 8.06 -25.56 -32.23
CA SER A 39 8.62 -26.69 -31.47
C SER A 39 8.57 -28.01 -32.25
N ARG A 40 9.28 -29.02 -31.72
CA ARG A 40 9.23 -30.40 -32.22
C ARG A 40 7.91 -31.15 -31.90
N ALA A 41 7.01 -30.57 -31.10
CA ALA A 41 5.73 -31.20 -30.78
C ALA A 41 4.63 -30.78 -31.76
N ALA A 42 4.54 -29.49 -32.07
CA ALA A 42 3.63 -28.97 -33.10
C ALA A 42 4.16 -29.22 -34.52
N CYS A 43 5.46 -29.00 -34.77
CA CYS A 43 6.07 -29.13 -36.09
C CYS A 43 7.31 -30.05 -36.06
N ALA A 44 7.10 -31.33 -36.37
CA ALA A 44 8.18 -32.31 -36.47
C ALA A 44 9.09 -32.01 -37.68
N ARG A 45 10.36 -31.68 -37.42
CA ARG A 45 11.34 -31.42 -38.49
C ARG A 45 11.86 -32.76 -39.05
N SER A 46 11.67 -33.01 -40.34
CA SER A 46 11.93 -34.31 -41.00
C SER A 46 13.31 -34.91 -40.71
N ARG A 47 14.35 -34.07 -40.59
CA ARG A 47 15.72 -34.45 -40.17
C ARG A 47 15.84 -35.14 -38.79
N THR A 48 14.75 -35.27 -38.04
CA THR A 48 14.71 -35.92 -36.73
C THR A 48 14.04 -37.30 -36.77
N GLY A 49 13.71 -37.83 -37.96
CA GLY A 49 13.17 -39.18 -38.18
C GLY A 49 11.75 -39.41 -37.65
N ARG A 50 11.19 -38.46 -36.88
CA ARG A 50 9.86 -38.57 -36.28
C ARG A 50 8.79 -38.21 -37.31
N ILE A 51 8.26 -39.25 -37.95
CA ILE A 51 7.09 -39.20 -38.84
C ILE A 51 5.90 -38.57 -38.06
N PRO A 52 5.15 -37.60 -38.64
CA PRO A 52 3.99 -37.03 -37.99
C PRO A 52 2.86 -38.06 -37.84
N VAL A 53 2.05 -37.93 -36.79
CA VAL A 53 1.09 -38.97 -36.41
C VAL A 53 0.07 -39.27 -37.52
N GLY A 54 -0.30 -38.30 -38.36
CA GLY A 54 -1.32 -38.48 -39.41
C GLY A 54 -1.05 -39.58 -40.44
N THR A 55 0.22 -39.90 -40.76
CA THR A 55 0.54 -41.03 -41.65
C THR A 55 0.60 -42.38 -40.95
N LEU A 56 0.82 -42.41 -39.63
CA LEU A 56 0.69 -43.61 -38.79
C LEU A 56 -0.76 -43.83 -38.32
N ALA A 57 -1.60 -42.78 -38.34
CA ALA A 57 -3.01 -42.85 -37.99
C ALA A 57 -3.79 -43.71 -39.00
N ARG A 58 -3.60 -43.50 -40.31
CA ARG A 58 -4.22 -44.34 -41.36
C ARG A 58 -3.90 -45.82 -41.17
N GLN A 59 -2.63 -46.16 -40.96
CA GLN A 59 -2.21 -47.55 -40.70
C GLN A 59 -2.82 -48.13 -39.40
N ARG A 60 -3.14 -47.29 -38.40
CA ARG A 60 -3.86 -47.71 -37.19
C ARG A 60 -5.37 -47.86 -37.41
N GLU A 61 -5.99 -46.98 -38.20
CA GLU A 61 -7.41 -47.05 -38.56
C GLU A 61 -7.71 -48.30 -39.41
N GLU A 62 -6.80 -48.63 -40.33
CA GLU A 62 -6.81 -49.87 -41.12
C GLU A 62 -6.71 -51.11 -40.21
N LEU A 63 -5.79 -51.13 -39.24
CA LEU A 63 -5.64 -52.25 -38.30
C LEU A 63 -6.83 -52.39 -37.34
N VAL A 64 -7.36 -51.29 -36.79
CA VAL A 64 -8.49 -51.31 -35.86
C VAL A 64 -9.77 -51.79 -36.55
N THR A 65 -10.01 -51.37 -37.79
CA THR A 65 -11.19 -51.83 -38.54
C THR A 65 -11.10 -53.32 -38.92
N GLU A 66 -9.91 -53.84 -39.25
CA GLU A 66 -9.73 -55.28 -39.51
C GLU A 66 -9.88 -56.14 -38.25
N HIS A 67 -9.41 -55.69 -37.07
CA HIS A 67 -9.64 -56.43 -35.82
C HIS A 67 -11.12 -56.43 -35.42
N LEU A 68 -11.85 -55.30 -35.56
CA LEU A 68 -13.28 -55.23 -35.30
C LEU A 68 -14.13 -56.01 -36.31
N ARG A 69 -13.64 -56.21 -37.55
CA ARG A 69 -14.25 -57.13 -38.53
C ARG A 69 -14.03 -58.60 -38.18
N ARG A 70 -12.85 -58.95 -37.67
CA ARG A 70 -12.51 -60.33 -37.25
C ARG A 70 -13.26 -60.75 -35.99
N TYR A 71 -13.41 -59.85 -35.03
CA TYR A 71 -14.22 -60.03 -33.83
C TYR A 71 -15.56 -59.28 -33.99
N GLY A 72 -16.36 -59.72 -34.96
CA GLY A 72 -17.68 -59.15 -35.21
C GLY A 72 -18.59 -59.21 -33.97
N LEU A 73 -19.63 -58.36 -33.95
CA LEU A 73 -20.53 -58.09 -32.81
C LEU A 73 -21.49 -59.26 -32.46
N CYS A 74 -20.98 -60.48 -32.42
CA CYS A 74 -21.65 -61.69 -31.97
C CYS A 74 -21.19 -62.03 -30.54
N PHE A 75 -22.06 -62.65 -29.75
CA PHE A 75 -21.75 -63.09 -28.38
C PHE A 75 -20.50 -63.99 -28.29
N SER A 76 -20.30 -64.86 -29.29
CA SER A 76 -19.10 -65.69 -29.42
C SER A 76 -17.80 -64.90 -29.65
N GLY A 77 -17.87 -63.74 -30.32
CA GLY A 77 -16.73 -62.82 -30.48
C GLY A 77 -16.38 -62.11 -29.18
N LEU A 78 -17.39 -61.75 -28.39
CA LEU A 78 -17.22 -61.13 -27.07
C LEU A 78 -16.57 -62.10 -26.07
N LEU A 79 -17.02 -63.35 -25.99
CA LEU A 79 -16.40 -64.37 -25.12
C LEU A 79 -14.94 -64.67 -25.49
N LEU A 80 -14.60 -64.63 -26.78
CA LEU A 80 -13.22 -64.82 -27.24
C LEU A 80 -12.34 -63.58 -26.94
N LEU A 81 -12.93 -62.39 -26.89
CA LEU A 81 -12.24 -61.17 -26.48
C LEU A 81 -12.02 -61.14 -24.96
N GLU A 82 -13.05 -61.48 -24.18
CA GLU A 82 -12.99 -61.61 -22.72
C GLU A 82 -11.88 -62.59 -22.28
N SER A 83 -11.84 -63.79 -22.90
CA SER A 83 -10.81 -64.80 -22.61
C SER A 83 -9.41 -64.48 -23.16
N THR A 84 -9.25 -63.43 -23.97
CA THR A 84 -7.92 -62.92 -24.40
C THR A 84 -7.48 -61.66 -23.66
N LEU A 85 -8.34 -61.06 -22.84
CA LEU A 85 -7.99 -59.96 -21.94
C LEU A 85 -7.40 -60.48 -20.63
N PRO A 86 -6.40 -59.80 -20.03
CA PRO A 86 -5.88 -60.19 -18.73
C PRO A 86 -6.90 -59.88 -17.63
N ALA A 87 -6.91 -60.71 -16.57
CA ALA A 87 -7.86 -60.60 -15.45
C ALA A 87 -7.90 -59.20 -14.80
N SER A 88 -6.83 -58.40 -14.90
CA SER A 88 -6.81 -56.98 -14.46
C SER A 88 -7.76 -56.04 -15.21
N VAL A 89 -8.49 -56.52 -16.22
CA VAL A 89 -9.52 -55.77 -16.97
C VAL A 89 -10.94 -56.20 -16.57
N THR A 90 -11.13 -57.46 -16.17
CA THR A 90 -12.41 -58.02 -15.72
C THR A 90 -12.57 -57.96 -14.20
N GLU A 91 -11.47 -58.02 -13.43
CA GLU A 91 -11.43 -57.89 -11.98
C GLU A 91 -11.00 -56.47 -11.54
N PRO A 92 -11.61 -55.89 -10.49
CA PRO A 92 -11.31 -54.54 -10.03
C PRO A 92 -9.94 -54.45 -9.33
N CYS A 93 -8.93 -53.95 -10.03
CA CYS A 93 -7.59 -53.73 -9.46
C CYS A 93 -7.55 -52.47 -8.57
N ILE A 94 -7.58 -52.65 -7.24
CA ILE A 94 -7.60 -51.53 -6.27
C ILE A 94 -6.17 -51.12 -5.86
N ASP A 95 -5.53 -50.28 -6.68
CA ASP A 95 -4.21 -49.71 -6.41
C ASP A 95 -4.27 -48.59 -5.35
N PHE A 96 -4.03 -48.93 -4.09
CA PHE A 96 -3.93 -47.93 -3.02
C PHE A 96 -2.66 -47.07 -3.13
N PRO A 97 -2.75 -45.73 -3.01
CA PRO A 97 -1.58 -44.85 -3.13
C PRO A 97 -0.56 -45.14 -2.01
N LYS A 98 0.67 -45.52 -2.40
CA LYS A 98 1.76 -45.87 -1.49
C LYS A 98 2.09 -44.69 -0.57
N ARG A 99 1.63 -44.77 0.69
CA ARG A 99 1.87 -43.76 1.73
C ARG A 99 3.37 -43.56 1.92
N ARG A 100 3.84 -42.31 1.84
CA ARG A 100 5.25 -41.97 2.07
C ARG A 100 5.61 -42.25 3.53
N THR A 101 6.46 -43.25 3.77
CA THR A 101 7.03 -43.51 5.10
C THR A 101 8.00 -42.41 5.47
N SER A 102 7.69 -41.61 6.49
CA SER A 102 8.64 -40.66 7.06
C SER A 102 9.75 -41.43 7.79
N LYS A 103 11.00 -40.94 7.68
CA LYS A 103 12.16 -41.52 8.35
C LYS A 103 12.10 -41.20 9.86
N GLY A 104 11.26 -41.94 10.59
CA GLY A 104 11.05 -41.76 12.03
C GLY A 104 9.76 -42.39 12.57
N PHE A 105 8.78 -42.72 11.73
CA PHE A 105 7.54 -43.33 12.19
C PHE A 105 7.58 -44.87 12.06
N VAL A 106 7.74 -45.56 13.20
CA VAL A 106 7.64 -47.02 13.31
C VAL A 106 6.21 -47.46 12.97
N LYS A 107 6.00 -48.48 12.12
CA LYS A 107 4.64 -48.89 11.76
C LYS A 107 3.97 -49.59 12.96
N ARG A 108 2.64 -49.69 12.92
CA ARG A 108 1.84 -50.27 14.00
C ARG A 108 2.19 -51.74 14.29
N ALA A 109 2.48 -52.53 13.25
CA ALA A 109 2.97 -53.90 13.37
C ALA A 109 4.38 -53.93 14.00
N ASP A 110 5.35 -53.25 13.37
CA ASP A 110 6.74 -53.16 13.85
C ASP A 110 6.85 -52.76 15.34
N ARG A 111 5.91 -51.92 15.82
CA ARG A 111 5.81 -51.52 17.24
C ARG A 111 5.31 -52.65 18.14
N GLN A 112 4.30 -53.40 17.72
CA GLN A 112 3.77 -54.57 18.43
C GLN A 112 4.84 -55.67 18.53
N ASP A 113 5.62 -55.88 17.47
CA ASP A 113 6.78 -56.80 17.46
C ASP A 113 7.87 -56.36 18.45
N LEU A 114 8.11 -55.05 18.58
CA LEU A 114 9.04 -54.46 19.55
C LEU A 114 8.56 -54.65 21.01
N GLU A 115 7.25 -54.65 21.24
CA GLU A 115 6.63 -54.90 22.55
C GLU A 115 6.63 -56.41 22.89
N LEU A 116 6.43 -57.29 21.89
CA LEU A 116 6.62 -58.74 21.99
C LEU A 116 8.09 -59.12 22.29
N MET A 117 9.06 -58.47 21.64
CA MET A 117 10.49 -58.67 21.90
C MET A 117 10.87 -58.33 23.35
N LYS A 118 10.39 -57.19 23.87
CA LYS A 118 10.63 -56.76 25.26
C LYS A 118 10.00 -57.70 26.28
N THR A 119 8.76 -58.11 26.06
CA THR A 119 8.07 -59.05 26.97
C THR A 119 8.73 -60.44 26.94
N HIS A 120 9.19 -60.91 25.78
CA HIS A 120 9.96 -62.15 25.66
C HIS A 120 11.31 -62.10 26.42
N GLN A 121 12.03 -60.97 26.36
CA GLN A 121 13.25 -60.76 27.15
C GLN A 121 12.97 -60.77 28.66
N ALA A 122 11.96 -60.03 29.13
CA ALA A 122 11.56 -60.01 30.53
C ALA A 122 11.11 -61.39 31.06
N LEU A 123 10.49 -62.22 30.21
CA LEU A 123 10.14 -63.60 30.54
C LEU A 123 11.37 -64.53 30.58
N LYS A 124 12.36 -64.33 29.71
CA LYS A 124 13.66 -65.04 29.76
C LYS A 124 14.40 -64.71 31.06
N GLU A 125 14.52 -63.44 31.43
CA GLU A 125 15.15 -63.03 32.69
C GLU A 125 14.46 -63.63 33.92
N LYS A 126 13.11 -63.64 33.95
CA LYS A 126 12.35 -64.27 35.04
C LYS A 126 12.52 -65.80 35.08
N ARG A 127 12.75 -66.46 33.94
CA ARG A 127 13.08 -67.90 33.88
C ARG A 127 14.51 -68.23 34.29
N VAL A 128 15.46 -67.31 34.11
CA VAL A 128 16.83 -67.45 34.65
C VAL A 128 16.85 -67.19 36.16
N LYS A 129 15.99 -66.28 36.65
CA LYS A 129 15.79 -65.99 38.09
C LYS A 129 14.90 -67.03 38.79
N VAL A 130 15.08 -68.31 38.48
CA VAL A 130 14.65 -69.40 39.40
C VAL A 130 15.68 -69.47 40.51
N GLU A 131 15.32 -69.08 41.72
CA GLU A 131 16.24 -69.16 42.86
C GLU A 131 16.64 -70.62 43.11
N GLU A 132 17.96 -70.89 43.08
CA GLU A 132 18.53 -72.17 43.47
C GLU A 132 18.22 -72.43 44.95
N ARG A 133 17.22 -73.28 45.21
CA ARG A 133 16.85 -73.69 46.56
C ARG A 133 18.01 -74.48 47.18
N LYS A 134 18.84 -73.78 47.96
CA LYS A 134 19.95 -74.33 48.74
C LYS A 134 19.50 -75.63 49.44
N PRO A 135 20.21 -76.76 49.27
CA PRO A 135 19.76 -78.04 49.80
C PRO A 135 19.66 -77.99 51.33
N LEU A 136 18.50 -78.37 51.86
CA LEU A 136 18.20 -78.34 53.28
C LEU A 136 19.06 -79.36 54.03
N ARG A 137 20.02 -78.87 54.83
CA ARG A 137 20.97 -79.74 55.55
C ARG A 137 20.41 -80.34 56.84
N PHE A 138 19.29 -79.80 57.36
CA PHE A 138 18.55 -80.30 58.52
C PHE A 138 17.04 -80.02 58.38
N LEU A 139 16.21 -80.81 59.06
CA LEU A 139 14.75 -80.63 59.12
C LEU A 139 14.36 -79.58 60.17
N CYS A 140 14.23 -78.32 59.76
CA CYS A 140 13.61 -77.29 60.59
C CYS A 140 12.10 -77.51 60.67
N LYS A 141 11.54 -77.47 61.89
CA LYS A 141 10.08 -77.43 62.10
C LYS A 141 9.55 -76.08 61.61
N ILE A 142 8.61 -76.08 60.67
CA ILE A 142 7.99 -74.86 60.16
C ILE A 142 6.89 -74.44 61.13
N GLU A 143 7.07 -73.29 61.79
CA GLU A 143 6.01 -72.67 62.59
C GLU A 143 4.92 -72.13 61.66
N LYS A 144 3.65 -72.29 62.06
CA LYS A 144 2.52 -71.81 61.27
C LYS A 144 2.47 -70.28 61.38
N PRO A 145 2.38 -69.52 60.27
CA PRO A 145 2.24 -68.08 60.34
C PRO A 145 0.94 -67.69 61.05
N ALA A 146 0.93 -66.50 61.66
CA ALA A 146 -0.23 -65.97 62.35
C ALA A 146 -1.50 -65.96 61.46
N PRO A 147 -2.69 -66.19 62.03
CA PRO A 147 -3.93 -66.17 61.27
C PRO A 147 -4.12 -64.83 60.57
N ARG A 148 -4.60 -64.88 59.32
CA ARG A 148 -4.88 -63.68 58.52
C ARG A 148 -5.99 -62.87 59.20
N PRO A 149 -6.00 -61.53 59.09
CA PRO A 149 -7.19 -60.76 59.43
C PRO A 149 -8.39 -61.28 58.63
N PRO A 150 -9.62 -61.22 59.17
CA PRO A 150 -10.81 -61.66 58.47
C PRO A 150 -10.94 -60.90 57.14
N THR A 151 -11.26 -61.62 56.08
CA THR A 151 -11.46 -61.05 54.74
C THR A 151 -12.50 -59.94 54.81
N PRO A 152 -12.27 -58.75 54.21
CA PRO A 152 -13.31 -57.72 54.16
C PRO A 152 -14.54 -58.30 53.47
N VAL A 153 -15.66 -58.36 54.21
CA VAL A 153 -16.92 -58.87 53.69
C VAL A 153 -17.43 -57.86 52.67
N PHE A 154 -17.52 -58.30 51.40
CA PHE A 154 -18.23 -57.54 50.39
C PHE A 154 -19.69 -57.46 50.82
N LEU A 155 -20.18 -56.23 51.08
CA LEU A 155 -21.61 -55.99 51.22
C LEU A 155 -22.26 -56.45 49.92
N GLY A 156 -23.11 -57.48 50.01
CA GLY A 156 -23.85 -57.99 48.85
C GLY A 156 -24.63 -56.86 48.18
N PRO A 157 -24.91 -56.96 46.87
CA PRO A 157 -25.76 -55.99 46.20
C PRO A 157 -27.11 -55.92 46.95
N PRO A 158 -27.70 -54.71 47.11
CA PRO A 158 -28.89 -54.55 47.94
C PRO A 158 -30.04 -55.41 47.44
N GLU A 159 -30.84 -55.96 48.35
CA GLU A 159 -31.90 -56.91 48.04
C GLU A 159 -32.82 -56.38 46.93
N GLY A 160 -33.09 -57.22 45.92
CA GLY A 160 -33.81 -56.84 44.69
C GLY A 160 -32.98 -56.11 43.63
N ALA A 161 -31.68 -55.87 43.82
CA ALA A 161 -30.79 -55.42 42.73
C ALA A 161 -30.54 -56.53 41.70
N GLU A 162 -30.23 -57.75 42.16
CA GLU A 162 -30.06 -58.91 41.28
C GLU A 162 -31.34 -59.22 40.50
N GLU A 163 -32.52 -59.03 41.10
CA GLU A 163 -33.82 -59.18 40.42
C GLU A 163 -34.01 -58.14 39.31
N LYS A 164 -33.58 -56.89 39.53
CA LYS A 164 -33.60 -55.82 38.51
C LYS A 164 -32.63 -56.13 37.37
N ASP A 165 -31.42 -56.59 37.69
CA ASP A 165 -30.43 -56.97 36.68
C ASP A 165 -30.91 -58.19 35.87
N LEU A 166 -31.52 -59.18 36.51
CA LEU A 166 -32.17 -60.32 35.83
C LEU A 166 -33.34 -59.87 34.94
N ALA A 167 -34.19 -58.93 35.40
CA ALA A 167 -35.27 -58.36 34.60
C ALA A 167 -34.73 -57.57 33.39
N VAL A 168 -33.67 -56.77 33.57
CA VAL A 168 -32.98 -56.04 32.49
C VAL A 168 -32.33 -57.01 31.50
N ILE A 169 -31.71 -58.10 31.97
CA ILE A 169 -31.17 -59.18 31.12
C ILE A 169 -32.29 -59.87 30.33
N CYS A 170 -33.46 -60.10 30.93
CA CYS A 170 -34.62 -60.66 30.25
C CYS A 170 -35.18 -59.71 29.17
N LEU A 171 -35.34 -58.41 29.48
CA LEU A 171 -35.72 -57.40 28.48
C LEU A 171 -34.68 -57.31 27.35
N GLN A 172 -33.39 -57.32 27.67
CA GLN A 172 -32.31 -57.30 26.67
C GLN A 172 -32.31 -58.55 25.78
N LYS A 173 -32.65 -59.73 26.32
CA LYS A 173 -32.86 -60.96 25.53
C LYS A 173 -34.09 -60.83 24.62
N LEU A 174 -35.20 -60.30 25.13
CA LEU A 174 -36.42 -60.06 24.35
C LEU A 174 -36.16 -59.09 23.18
N PHE A 175 -35.56 -57.92 23.42
CA PHE A 175 -35.27 -56.95 22.35
C PHE A 175 -34.30 -57.50 21.29
N ARG A 176 -33.27 -58.27 21.70
CA ARG A 176 -32.40 -58.99 20.73
C ARG A 176 -33.17 -60.04 19.94
N GLY A 177 -34.09 -60.76 20.58
CA GLY A 177 -34.98 -61.72 19.93
C GLY A 177 -35.91 -61.05 18.93
N SER A 178 -36.59 -59.97 19.32
CA SER A 178 -37.47 -59.17 18.45
C SER A 178 -36.72 -58.62 17.25
N SER A 179 -35.58 -57.96 17.43
CA SER A 179 -34.76 -57.45 16.32
C SER A 179 -34.27 -58.55 15.38
N SER A 180 -33.93 -59.73 15.92
CA SER A 180 -33.54 -60.89 15.12
C SER A 180 -34.73 -61.50 14.35
N MET A 181 -35.92 -61.53 14.96
CA MET A 181 -37.16 -61.97 14.32
C MET A 181 -37.60 -60.99 13.23
N GLU A 182 -37.53 -59.68 13.49
CA GLU A 182 -37.86 -58.61 12.54
C GLU A 182 -36.96 -58.67 11.30
N ALA A 183 -35.64 -58.84 11.47
CA ALA A 183 -34.72 -59.06 10.36
C ALA A 183 -35.00 -60.36 9.57
N VAL A 184 -35.49 -61.42 10.24
CA VAL A 184 -35.92 -62.66 9.58
C VAL A 184 -37.26 -62.51 8.86
N PHE A 185 -38.21 -61.73 9.40
CA PHE A 185 -39.48 -61.41 8.75
C PHE A 185 -39.26 -60.52 7.52
N GLU A 186 -38.48 -59.45 7.64
CA GLU A 186 -38.13 -58.57 6.52
C GLU A 186 -37.32 -59.32 5.44
N GLY A 187 -36.37 -60.17 5.85
CA GLY A 187 -35.60 -61.04 4.95
C GLY A 187 -36.43 -62.13 4.26
N LYS A 188 -37.52 -62.58 4.89
CA LYS A 188 -38.54 -63.45 4.29
C LYS A 188 -39.41 -62.68 3.30
N GLU A 189 -39.93 -61.51 3.68
CA GLU A 189 -40.78 -60.65 2.84
C GLU A 189 -40.10 -60.26 1.53
N LYS A 190 -38.83 -59.81 1.61
CA LYS A 190 -37.95 -59.56 0.45
C LYS A 190 -37.71 -60.77 -0.46
N ARG A 191 -38.14 -61.98 -0.06
CA ARG A 191 -37.98 -63.24 -0.80
C ARG A 191 -39.30 -64.00 -0.95
N MET A 192 -40.45 -63.41 -0.63
CA MET A 192 -41.73 -64.14 -0.59
C MET A 192 -42.14 -64.70 -1.95
N GLU A 193 -41.82 -64.01 -3.04
CA GLU A 193 -42.07 -64.47 -4.42
C GLU A 193 -41.22 -65.70 -4.75
N LEU A 194 -39.91 -65.63 -4.54
CA LEU A 194 -38.99 -66.76 -4.67
C LEU A 194 -39.39 -67.95 -3.77
N ILE A 195 -39.94 -67.68 -2.59
CA ILE A 195 -40.48 -68.72 -1.69
C ILE A 195 -41.76 -69.33 -2.26
N GLN A 196 -42.58 -68.59 -3.01
CA GLN A 196 -43.77 -69.11 -3.71
C GLN A 196 -43.37 -69.93 -4.96
N GLU A 197 -42.41 -69.46 -5.75
CA GLU A 197 -41.79 -70.22 -6.85
C GLU A 197 -41.25 -71.57 -6.36
N LEU A 198 -40.43 -71.57 -5.31
CA LEU A 198 -39.81 -72.79 -4.76
C LEU A 198 -40.81 -73.72 -4.05
N ARG A 199 -41.99 -73.23 -3.64
CA ARG A 199 -43.08 -74.06 -3.10
C ARG A 199 -43.89 -74.71 -4.20
N THR A 200 -44.14 -73.99 -5.29
CA THR A 200 -44.89 -74.49 -6.46
C THR A 200 -44.07 -75.44 -7.33
N THR A 201 -42.79 -75.72 -7.04
CA THR A 201 -42.04 -76.78 -7.74
C THR A 201 -42.23 -78.19 -7.16
N HIS A 202 -43.05 -78.38 -6.12
CA HIS A 202 -43.16 -79.64 -5.38
C HIS A 202 -44.61 -80.18 -5.41
N ALA A 203 -44.94 -80.99 -6.42
CA ALA A 203 -46.16 -81.79 -6.53
C ALA A 203 -45.87 -83.20 -7.02
N LEU A 204 -46.63 -84.18 -6.53
CA LEU A 204 -46.45 -85.59 -6.88
C LEU A 204 -47.59 -86.13 -7.76
N GLN A 205 -48.75 -85.47 -7.77
CA GLN A 205 -49.89 -85.83 -8.61
C GLN A 205 -49.96 -84.92 -9.86
N GLN A 206 -50.54 -85.42 -10.96
CA GLN A 206 -50.58 -84.67 -12.23
C GLN A 206 -51.49 -83.44 -12.17
N GLU A 207 -52.67 -83.56 -11.56
CA GLU A 207 -53.60 -82.43 -11.36
C GLU A 207 -53.00 -81.33 -10.44
N GLU A 208 -52.20 -81.74 -9.44
CA GLU A 208 -51.42 -80.81 -8.60
C GLU A 208 -50.34 -80.08 -9.41
N GLN A 209 -49.70 -80.76 -10.36
CA GLN A 209 -48.65 -80.19 -11.21
C GLN A 209 -49.20 -79.14 -12.17
N GLU A 210 -50.32 -79.40 -12.84
CA GLU A 210 -50.99 -78.43 -13.73
C GLU A 210 -51.43 -77.16 -12.96
N MET A 211 -52.03 -77.34 -11.78
CA MET A 211 -52.39 -76.23 -10.89
C MET A 211 -51.16 -75.43 -10.44
N GLN A 212 -50.09 -76.10 -10.02
CA GLN A 212 -48.84 -75.45 -9.65
C GLN A 212 -48.12 -74.78 -10.84
N GLU A 213 -48.32 -75.21 -12.08
CA GLU A 213 -47.80 -74.52 -13.27
C GLU A 213 -48.59 -73.24 -13.58
N ALA A 214 -49.91 -73.24 -13.39
CA ALA A 214 -50.72 -72.03 -13.46
C ALA A 214 -50.31 -71.01 -12.38
N GLU A 215 -50.07 -71.46 -11.14
CA GLU A 215 -49.58 -70.60 -10.06
C GLU A 215 -48.19 -69.98 -10.37
N LYS A 216 -47.23 -70.76 -10.87
CA LYS A 216 -45.92 -70.25 -11.34
C LYS A 216 -46.07 -69.20 -12.43
N GLN A 217 -46.96 -69.43 -13.40
CA GLN A 217 -47.20 -68.47 -14.48
C GLN A 217 -47.78 -67.16 -13.93
N GLY A 218 -48.64 -67.23 -12.91
CA GLY A 218 -49.13 -66.08 -12.16
C GLY A 218 -48.04 -65.29 -11.43
N THR A 219 -47.15 -65.96 -10.67
CA THR A 219 -46.06 -65.26 -9.95
C THR A 219 -45.06 -64.63 -10.91
N LEU A 220 -44.67 -65.33 -11.98
CA LEU A 220 -43.76 -64.82 -13.02
C LEU A 220 -44.37 -63.66 -13.82
N ALA A 221 -45.70 -63.62 -14.00
CA ALA A 221 -46.38 -62.47 -14.61
C ALA A 221 -46.33 -61.24 -13.68
N LEU A 222 -46.69 -61.41 -12.40
CA LEU A 222 -46.65 -60.34 -11.40
C LEU A 222 -45.24 -59.76 -11.21
N GLN A 223 -44.19 -60.58 -11.30
CA GLN A 223 -42.80 -60.13 -11.27
C GLN A 223 -42.46 -59.22 -12.46
N ARG A 224 -42.77 -59.65 -13.68
CA ARG A 224 -42.52 -58.85 -14.89
C ARG A 224 -43.27 -57.52 -14.85
N GLU A 225 -44.49 -57.50 -14.31
CA GLU A 225 -45.22 -56.25 -14.05
C GLU A 225 -44.49 -55.37 -13.03
N ARG A 226 -44.06 -55.92 -11.89
CA ARG A 226 -43.30 -55.20 -10.85
C ARG A 226 -41.98 -54.62 -11.37
N GLU A 227 -41.20 -55.39 -12.14
CA GLU A 227 -39.98 -54.94 -12.81
C GLU A 227 -40.28 -53.79 -13.77
N LEU A 228 -41.29 -53.93 -14.64
CA LEU A 228 -41.71 -52.88 -15.57
C LEU A 228 -42.21 -51.62 -14.84
N HIS A 229 -42.90 -51.76 -13.70
CA HIS A 229 -43.32 -50.64 -12.87
C HIS A 229 -42.13 -49.96 -12.17
N HIS A 230 -41.17 -50.72 -11.67
CA HIS A 230 -39.95 -50.19 -11.05
C HIS A 230 -39.07 -49.44 -12.06
N HIS A 231 -38.86 -50.00 -13.25
CA HIS A 231 -38.15 -49.30 -14.34
C HIS A 231 -38.86 -48.02 -14.78
N LYS A 232 -40.21 -48.00 -14.84
CA LYS A 232 -40.99 -46.78 -15.11
C LYS A 232 -40.81 -45.74 -13.99
N ALA A 233 -40.84 -46.14 -12.73
CA ALA A 233 -40.62 -45.25 -11.59
C ALA A 233 -39.23 -44.62 -11.63
N LEU A 234 -38.17 -45.43 -11.76
CA LEU A 234 -36.79 -44.95 -11.87
C LEU A 234 -36.58 -44.01 -13.06
N ALA A 235 -37.24 -44.26 -14.20
CA ALA A 235 -37.17 -43.37 -15.36
C ALA A 235 -37.87 -42.01 -15.09
N VAL A 236 -39.00 -42.02 -14.39
CA VAL A 236 -39.71 -40.78 -13.99
C VAL A 236 -38.90 -40.01 -12.94
N GLU A 237 -38.33 -40.68 -11.94
CA GLU A 237 -37.45 -40.08 -10.93
C GLU A 237 -36.20 -39.46 -11.56
N ALA A 238 -35.56 -40.14 -12.52
CA ALA A 238 -34.40 -39.61 -13.24
C ALA A 238 -34.76 -38.36 -14.08
N LEU A 239 -35.93 -38.33 -14.72
CA LEU A 239 -36.42 -37.16 -15.44
C LEU A 239 -36.75 -35.99 -14.49
N GLN A 240 -37.39 -36.27 -13.35
CA GLN A 240 -37.68 -35.26 -12.32
C GLN A 240 -36.40 -34.68 -11.74
N ALA A 241 -35.41 -35.52 -11.41
CA ALA A 241 -34.10 -35.09 -10.93
C ALA A 241 -33.35 -34.26 -11.99
N GLY A 242 -33.46 -34.61 -13.26
CA GLY A 242 -32.90 -33.82 -14.38
C GLY A 242 -33.53 -32.43 -14.50
N VAL A 243 -34.86 -32.33 -14.45
CA VAL A 243 -35.58 -31.04 -14.51
C VAL A 243 -35.31 -30.19 -13.27
N ALA A 244 -35.37 -30.77 -12.07
CA ALA A 244 -35.04 -30.07 -10.83
C ALA A 244 -33.58 -29.58 -10.83
N GLY A 245 -32.65 -30.43 -11.26
CA GLY A 245 -31.23 -30.09 -11.40
C GLY A 245 -30.96 -28.96 -12.39
N ALA A 246 -31.70 -28.92 -13.52
CA ALA A 246 -31.62 -27.81 -14.47
C ALA A 246 -32.10 -26.49 -13.86
N VAL A 247 -33.27 -26.47 -13.21
CA VAL A 247 -33.79 -25.26 -12.55
C VAL A 247 -32.88 -24.80 -11.41
N MET A 248 -32.29 -25.72 -10.64
CA MET A 248 -31.30 -25.40 -9.61
C MET A 248 -30.00 -24.85 -10.22
N ALA A 249 -29.55 -25.38 -11.37
CA ALA A 249 -28.41 -24.83 -12.08
C ALA A 249 -28.70 -23.40 -12.55
N ASP A 250 -29.79 -23.18 -13.31
CA ASP A 250 -30.16 -21.86 -13.85
C ASP A 250 -30.33 -20.79 -12.76
N THR A 251 -30.95 -21.14 -11.63
CA THR A 251 -31.13 -20.22 -10.49
C THR A 251 -29.82 -19.90 -9.77
N LEU A 252 -28.93 -20.88 -9.57
CA LEU A 252 -27.58 -20.63 -9.02
C LEU A 252 -26.74 -19.79 -9.99
N ASP A 253 -26.83 -20.05 -11.29
CA ASP A 253 -26.12 -19.31 -12.33
C ASP A 253 -26.59 -17.85 -12.42
N PHE A 254 -27.88 -17.59 -12.22
CA PHE A 254 -28.44 -16.24 -12.08
C PHE A 254 -27.93 -15.53 -10.82
N LEU A 255 -28.05 -16.18 -9.65
CA LEU A 255 -27.59 -15.62 -8.38
C LEU A 255 -26.08 -15.35 -8.37
N TRP A 256 -25.27 -16.18 -9.03
CA TRP A 256 -23.84 -15.95 -9.23
C TRP A 256 -23.57 -14.70 -10.08
N LYS A 257 -24.29 -14.51 -11.18
CA LYS A 257 -24.14 -13.34 -12.06
C LYS A 257 -24.50 -12.04 -11.32
N GLU A 258 -25.60 -12.04 -10.58
CA GLU A 258 -26.01 -10.89 -9.76
C GLU A 258 -25.07 -10.63 -8.58
N LEU A 259 -24.52 -11.67 -7.94
CA LEU A 259 -23.47 -11.53 -6.91
C LEU A 259 -22.23 -10.82 -7.48
N VAL A 260 -21.76 -11.23 -8.66
CA VAL A 260 -20.62 -10.58 -9.35
C VAL A 260 -20.98 -9.14 -9.72
N ARG A 261 -22.18 -8.89 -10.27
CA ARG A 261 -22.67 -7.54 -10.59
C ARG A 261 -22.65 -6.61 -9.38
N LEU A 262 -23.15 -7.08 -8.24
CA LEU A 262 -23.15 -6.34 -6.96
C LEU A 262 -21.75 -6.15 -6.35
N GLN A 263 -20.74 -6.93 -6.75
CA GLN A 263 -19.34 -6.69 -6.38
C GLN A 263 -18.70 -5.66 -7.32
N GLU A 264 -18.98 -5.72 -8.62
CA GLU A 264 -18.51 -4.76 -9.61
C GLU A 264 -19.11 -3.36 -9.39
N GLU A 265 -20.42 -3.26 -9.12
CA GLU A 265 -21.08 -2.00 -8.74
C GLU A 265 -20.43 -1.34 -7.52
N ARG A 266 -20.19 -2.10 -6.44
CA ARG A 266 -19.50 -1.60 -5.24
C ARG A 266 -18.06 -1.17 -5.53
N ARG A 267 -17.35 -1.89 -6.40
CA ARG A 267 -15.99 -1.54 -6.83
C ARG A 267 -15.96 -0.27 -7.69
N ILE A 268 -16.91 -0.11 -8.61
CA ILE A 268 -17.07 1.10 -9.43
C ILE A 268 -17.42 2.29 -8.54
N HIS A 269 -18.34 2.13 -7.58
CA HIS A 269 -18.70 3.19 -6.62
C HIS A 269 -17.50 3.65 -5.77
N ALA A 270 -16.67 2.70 -5.29
CA ALA A 270 -15.43 3.05 -4.61
C ALA A 270 -14.47 3.86 -5.50
N PHE A 271 -14.36 3.50 -6.79
CA PHE A 271 -13.58 4.29 -7.75
C PHE A 271 -14.18 5.67 -8.04
N THR A 272 -15.51 5.84 -8.09
CA THR A 272 -16.13 7.17 -8.27
C THR A 272 -15.88 8.07 -7.06
N LEU A 273 -15.98 7.55 -5.84
CA LEU A 273 -15.67 8.32 -4.62
C LEU A 273 -14.19 8.77 -4.57
N LEU A 274 -13.26 7.91 -4.99
CA LEU A 274 -11.85 8.27 -5.11
C LEU A 274 -11.62 9.32 -6.22
N ALA A 275 -12.24 9.16 -7.40
CA ALA A 275 -12.13 10.12 -8.48
C ALA A 275 -12.74 11.49 -8.14
N GLU A 276 -13.84 11.52 -7.38
CA GLU A 276 -14.43 12.76 -6.82
C GLU A 276 -13.50 13.41 -5.80
N ARG A 277 -12.90 12.64 -4.89
CA ARG A 277 -11.90 13.16 -3.94
C ARG A 277 -10.72 13.78 -4.70
N ASP A 278 -10.15 13.07 -5.66
CA ASP A 278 -9.02 13.57 -6.46
C ASP A 278 -9.39 14.79 -7.30
N ARG A 279 -10.66 14.88 -7.76
CA ARG A 279 -11.20 16.06 -8.42
C ARG A 279 -11.27 17.25 -7.45
N ARG A 280 -11.91 17.09 -6.28
CA ARG A 280 -11.99 18.14 -5.25
C ARG A 280 -10.61 18.61 -4.78
N MET A 281 -9.65 17.69 -4.62
CA MET A 281 -8.26 18.02 -4.31
C MET A 281 -7.59 18.87 -5.39
N ARG A 282 -7.81 18.55 -6.69
CA ARG A 282 -7.30 19.36 -7.80
C ARG A 282 -7.99 20.72 -7.90
N GLU A 283 -9.32 20.78 -7.72
CA GLU A 283 -10.07 22.04 -7.69
C GLU A 283 -9.65 22.94 -6.52
N ALA A 284 -9.31 22.37 -5.35
CA ALA A 284 -8.73 23.09 -4.22
C ALA A 284 -7.30 23.60 -4.50
N GLN A 285 -6.44 22.78 -5.13
CA GLN A 285 -5.09 23.19 -5.52
C GLN A 285 -5.09 24.27 -6.62
N GLU A 286 -6.00 24.16 -7.59
CA GLU A 286 -6.17 25.17 -8.64
C GLU A 286 -6.76 26.48 -8.09
N SER A 287 -7.75 26.43 -7.19
CA SER A 287 -8.30 27.65 -6.59
C SER A 287 -7.28 28.35 -5.68
N GLY A 288 -6.46 27.62 -4.92
CA GLY A 288 -5.32 28.20 -4.19
C GLY A 288 -4.32 28.90 -5.12
N ARG A 289 -3.92 28.25 -6.23
CA ARG A 289 -3.04 28.87 -7.24
C ARG A 289 -3.67 30.09 -7.90
N ARG A 290 -4.96 30.06 -8.23
CA ARG A 290 -5.68 31.20 -8.79
C ARG A 290 -5.74 32.37 -7.81
N GLN A 291 -5.91 32.11 -6.51
CA GLN A 291 -5.82 33.16 -5.47
C GLN A 291 -4.42 33.76 -5.36
N GLU A 292 -3.35 32.95 -5.44
CA GLU A 292 -1.97 33.45 -5.52
C GLU A 292 -1.73 34.30 -6.78
N GLU A 293 -2.19 33.85 -7.94
CA GLU A 293 -2.06 34.59 -9.20
C GLU A 293 -2.87 35.89 -9.22
N GLU A 294 -4.13 35.86 -8.75
CA GLU A 294 -4.94 37.07 -8.61
C GLU A 294 -4.31 38.06 -7.63
N ARG A 295 -3.75 37.57 -6.51
CA ARG A 295 -3.04 38.42 -5.56
C ARG A 295 -1.83 39.08 -6.21
N ARG A 296 -0.98 38.32 -6.93
CA ARG A 296 0.18 38.87 -7.65
C ARG A 296 -0.25 39.90 -8.70
N ARG A 297 -1.31 39.65 -9.46
CA ARG A 297 -1.84 40.63 -10.42
C ARG A 297 -2.31 41.92 -9.74
N ARG A 298 -2.95 41.85 -8.57
CA ARG A 298 -3.34 43.05 -7.80
C ARG A 298 -2.11 43.82 -7.29
N GLU A 299 -1.08 43.12 -6.81
CA GLU A 299 0.20 43.71 -6.40
C GLU A 299 0.92 44.35 -7.61
N GLU A 300 0.92 43.70 -8.76
CA GLU A 300 1.46 44.22 -10.03
C GLU A 300 0.67 45.44 -10.57
N ASP A 301 -0.67 45.40 -10.53
CA ASP A 301 -1.56 46.51 -10.91
C ASP A 301 -1.40 47.73 -9.97
N GLU A 302 -1.11 47.50 -8.69
CA GLU A 302 -0.82 48.58 -7.72
C GLU A 302 0.55 49.20 -7.96
N ILE A 303 1.58 48.40 -8.20
CA ILE A 303 2.91 48.87 -8.61
C ILE A 303 2.81 49.66 -9.93
N PHE A 304 2.11 49.13 -10.93
CA PHE A 304 1.90 49.82 -12.21
C PHE A 304 1.18 51.16 -12.03
N ARG A 305 0.14 51.21 -11.20
CA ARG A 305 -0.60 52.45 -10.89
C ARG A 305 0.30 53.49 -10.22
N GLN A 306 1.12 53.10 -9.26
CA GLN A 306 2.11 53.99 -8.62
C GLN A 306 3.16 54.48 -9.63
N VAL A 307 3.69 53.59 -10.47
CA VAL A 307 4.65 53.95 -11.53
C VAL A 307 4.03 54.94 -12.51
N VAL A 308 2.79 54.74 -12.94
CA VAL A 308 2.07 55.68 -13.83
C VAL A 308 1.84 57.03 -13.15
N GLN A 309 1.47 57.06 -11.87
CA GLN A 309 1.33 58.31 -11.11
C GLN A 309 2.65 59.08 -10.99
N VAL A 310 3.77 58.40 -10.73
CA VAL A 310 5.10 59.03 -10.71
C VAL A 310 5.48 59.55 -12.09
N HIS A 311 5.20 58.81 -13.17
CA HIS A 311 5.46 59.29 -14.54
C HIS A 311 4.61 60.53 -14.86
N GLN A 312 3.32 60.54 -14.51
CA GLN A 312 2.44 61.70 -14.67
C GLN A 312 2.98 62.91 -13.92
N ALA A 313 3.31 62.77 -12.62
CA ALA A 313 3.89 63.84 -11.82
C ALA A 313 5.25 64.35 -12.38
N THR A 314 6.09 63.48 -12.95
CA THR A 314 7.35 63.92 -13.59
C THR A 314 7.12 64.66 -14.92
N VAL A 315 6.07 64.31 -15.67
CA VAL A 315 5.67 65.02 -16.89
C VAL A 315 5.04 66.37 -16.53
N GLU A 316 4.20 66.42 -15.51
CA GLU A 316 3.62 67.66 -14.97
C GLU A 316 4.70 68.62 -14.49
N LEU A 317 5.65 68.16 -13.66
CA LEU A 317 6.78 68.97 -13.18
C LEU A 317 7.70 69.44 -14.32
N TYR A 318 7.94 68.61 -15.34
CA TYR A 318 8.70 69.02 -16.52
C TYR A 318 7.97 70.08 -17.35
N LEU A 319 6.65 69.95 -17.53
CA LEU A 319 5.83 70.96 -18.20
C LEU A 319 5.76 72.26 -17.39
N GLU A 320 5.68 72.18 -16.06
CA GLU A 320 5.76 73.32 -15.15
C GLU A 320 7.10 74.06 -15.28
N ASP A 321 8.24 73.36 -15.22
CA ASP A 321 9.59 73.93 -15.42
C ASP A 321 9.74 74.57 -16.82
N VAL A 322 9.17 73.98 -17.87
CA VAL A 322 9.15 74.57 -19.22
C VAL A 322 8.26 75.82 -19.29
N ILE A 323 7.10 75.82 -18.64
CA ILE A 323 6.18 76.97 -18.58
C ILE A 323 6.78 78.11 -17.76
N LEU A 324 7.33 77.82 -16.59
CA LEU A 324 7.99 78.80 -15.72
C LEU A 324 9.17 79.45 -16.44
N ARG A 325 10.07 78.68 -17.07
CA ARG A 325 11.18 79.23 -17.87
C ARG A 325 10.72 80.03 -19.08
N ALA A 326 9.55 79.73 -19.65
CA ALA A 326 8.98 80.53 -20.73
C ALA A 326 8.41 81.86 -20.19
N MET A 327 7.70 81.82 -19.06
CA MET A 327 7.17 83.01 -18.37
C MET A 327 8.29 83.91 -17.83
N GLU A 328 9.35 83.35 -17.26
CA GLU A 328 10.54 84.10 -16.83
C GLU A 328 11.16 84.84 -18.00
N ARG A 329 11.33 84.19 -19.16
CA ARG A 329 11.89 84.83 -20.36
C ARG A 329 11.01 85.95 -20.89
N THR A 330 9.69 85.74 -21.01
CA THR A 330 8.79 86.80 -21.49
C THR A 330 8.67 87.95 -20.50
N ALA A 331 8.76 87.69 -19.19
CA ALA A 331 8.85 88.73 -18.16
C ALA A 331 10.18 89.49 -18.23
N ASP A 332 11.30 88.81 -18.42
CA ASP A 332 12.62 89.43 -18.61
C ASP A 332 12.68 90.28 -19.89
N GLU A 333 12.06 89.80 -20.98
CA GLU A 333 11.94 90.53 -22.24
C GLU A 333 11.07 91.78 -22.08
N GLN A 334 9.89 91.67 -21.48
CA GLN A 334 9.02 92.82 -21.18
C GLN A 334 9.70 93.82 -20.23
N ALA A 335 10.35 93.35 -19.16
CA ALA A 335 11.06 94.22 -18.24
C ALA A 335 12.22 94.97 -18.93
N ARG A 336 12.94 94.31 -19.84
CA ARG A 336 13.98 94.97 -20.66
C ARG A 336 13.38 95.98 -21.64
N GLU A 337 12.25 95.68 -22.28
CA GLU A 337 11.54 96.64 -23.15
C GLU A 337 11.07 97.88 -22.36
N GLU A 338 10.51 97.71 -21.16
CA GLU A 338 10.12 98.81 -20.28
C GLU A 338 11.33 99.61 -19.78
N ILE A 339 12.42 98.94 -19.37
CA ILE A 339 13.67 99.60 -18.97
C ILE A 339 14.28 100.37 -20.15
N HIS A 340 14.31 99.81 -21.36
CA HIS A 340 14.80 100.52 -22.55
C HIS A 340 13.91 101.70 -22.92
N ARG A 341 12.59 101.58 -22.79
CA ARG A 341 11.64 102.68 -23.01
C ARG A 341 11.83 103.81 -21.99
N MET A 342 12.00 103.47 -20.71
CA MET A 342 12.24 104.43 -19.63
C MET A 342 13.63 105.08 -19.76
N ALA A 343 14.66 104.31 -20.11
CA ALA A 343 15.99 104.82 -20.40
C ALA A 343 16.00 105.76 -21.61
N GLY A 344 15.24 105.45 -22.67
CA GLY A 344 14.98 106.34 -23.79
C GLY A 344 14.37 107.67 -23.33
N GLN A 345 13.27 107.61 -22.57
CA GLN A 345 12.63 108.82 -22.03
C GLN A 345 13.56 109.66 -21.13
N ILE A 346 14.35 109.04 -20.26
CA ILE A 346 15.35 109.73 -19.42
C ILE A 346 16.46 110.34 -20.27
N ASN A 347 16.90 109.64 -21.32
CA ASN A 347 17.93 110.11 -22.25
C ASN A 347 17.41 111.29 -23.13
N ASP A 348 16.16 111.24 -23.58
CA ASP A 348 15.52 112.33 -24.32
C ASP A 348 15.35 113.57 -23.44
N ILE A 349 15.01 113.38 -22.15
CA ILE A 349 15.00 114.46 -21.15
C ILE A 349 16.42 114.99 -20.92
N ALA A 350 17.45 114.13 -20.86
CA ALA A 350 18.84 114.54 -20.69
C ALA A 350 19.32 115.40 -21.88
N TYR A 351 19.13 114.95 -23.12
CA TYR A 351 19.46 115.75 -24.30
C TYR A 351 18.63 117.05 -24.35
N ALA A 352 17.34 117.03 -24.01
CA ALA A 352 16.55 118.26 -23.92
C ALA A 352 17.04 119.23 -22.83
N MET A 353 17.65 118.76 -21.74
CA MET A 353 18.30 119.62 -20.74
C MET A 353 19.68 120.13 -21.22
N GLU A 354 20.41 119.37 -22.03
CA GLU A 354 21.70 119.80 -22.60
C GLU A 354 21.53 120.81 -23.75
N ASP A 355 20.56 120.60 -24.65
CA ASP A 355 20.30 121.49 -25.80
C ASP A 355 19.77 122.88 -25.38
N ASN A 356 19.03 122.96 -24.28
CA ASN A 356 18.46 124.22 -23.76
C ASN A 356 19.39 124.95 -22.77
N ARG A 357 20.64 124.50 -22.62
CA ARG A 357 21.55 124.89 -21.54
C ARG A 357 22.15 126.28 -21.72
N THR A 358 22.08 127.10 -20.66
CA THR A 358 22.86 128.33 -20.54
C THR A 358 24.12 128.15 -19.70
N GLY A 359 25.10 129.04 -19.85
CA GLY A 359 26.39 128.95 -19.15
C GLY A 359 26.26 128.81 -17.63
N LEU A 360 25.40 129.62 -17.00
CA LEU A 360 25.18 129.64 -15.55
C LEU A 360 24.65 128.30 -15.01
N GLN A 361 23.72 127.65 -15.71
CA GLN A 361 23.19 126.34 -15.34
C GLN A 361 24.27 125.24 -15.38
N SER A 362 25.34 125.43 -16.16
CA SER A 362 26.50 124.53 -16.15
C SER A 362 27.23 124.56 -14.81
N GLU A 363 27.37 125.74 -14.21
CA GLU A 363 28.10 125.96 -12.97
C GLU A 363 27.25 125.50 -11.77
N GLU A 364 25.93 125.70 -11.82
CA GLU A 364 24.97 125.19 -10.84
C GLU A 364 24.93 123.66 -10.83
N ILE A 365 24.80 122.99 -11.99
CA ILE A 365 24.84 121.52 -12.08
C ILE A 365 26.20 120.97 -11.62
N VAL A 366 27.32 121.64 -11.92
CA VAL A 366 28.64 121.23 -11.42
C VAL A 366 28.74 121.40 -9.89
N ALA A 367 28.18 122.47 -9.32
CA ALA A 367 28.13 122.66 -7.88
C ALA A 367 27.26 121.59 -7.19
N GLU A 368 26.10 121.25 -7.74
CA GLU A 368 25.27 120.14 -7.26
C GLU A 368 25.99 118.80 -7.39
N LEU A 369 26.67 118.51 -8.51
CA LEU A 369 27.42 117.26 -8.70
C LEU A 369 28.59 117.14 -7.72
N VAL A 370 29.28 118.26 -7.43
CA VAL A 370 30.32 118.33 -6.40
C VAL A 370 29.73 118.05 -5.01
N TYR A 371 28.58 118.66 -4.67
CA TYR A 371 27.99 118.57 -3.34
C TYR A 371 27.25 117.24 -3.07
N SER A 372 26.59 116.66 -4.07
CA SER A 372 25.75 115.45 -3.94
C SER A 372 26.48 114.15 -4.29
N PHE A 373 27.41 114.15 -5.24
CA PHE A 373 28.16 112.96 -5.64
C PHE A 373 29.60 112.98 -5.13
N LEU A 374 30.39 114.01 -5.49
CA LEU A 374 31.84 113.97 -5.22
C LEU A 374 32.17 114.08 -3.73
N ILE A 375 31.61 115.05 -3.00
CA ILE A 375 31.86 115.18 -1.56
C ILE A 375 31.38 113.92 -0.80
N PRO A 376 30.17 113.37 -1.02
CA PRO A 376 29.73 112.16 -0.33
C PRO A 376 30.49 110.89 -0.72
N GLU A 377 30.93 110.70 -1.97
CA GLU A 377 31.78 109.54 -2.32
C GLU A 377 33.23 109.70 -1.84
N VAL A 378 33.77 110.92 -1.76
CA VAL A 378 35.05 111.17 -1.06
C VAL A 378 34.91 110.88 0.44
N GLN A 379 33.79 111.25 1.08
CA GLN A 379 33.53 110.87 2.47
C GLN A 379 33.34 109.35 2.65
N LYS A 380 32.56 108.67 1.80
CA LYS A 380 32.38 107.20 1.84
C LYS A 380 33.70 106.47 1.61
N SER A 381 34.54 106.92 0.67
CA SER A 381 35.85 106.32 0.41
C SER A 381 36.86 106.61 1.52
N ALA A 382 36.82 107.79 2.15
CA ALA A 382 37.59 108.10 3.35
C ALA A 382 37.15 107.22 4.55
N VAL A 383 35.84 107.02 4.76
CA VAL A 383 35.32 106.10 5.79
C VAL A 383 35.75 104.66 5.51
N ARG A 384 35.58 104.17 4.26
CA ARG A 384 36.09 102.84 3.84
C ARG A 384 37.60 102.71 4.08
N SER A 385 38.37 103.79 3.93
CA SER A 385 39.83 103.80 4.17
C SER A 385 40.21 103.84 5.65
N ARG A 386 39.44 104.54 6.49
CA ARG A 386 39.57 104.52 7.97
C ARG A 386 39.19 103.15 8.53
N VAL A 387 38.15 102.51 8.00
CA VAL A 387 37.78 101.12 8.32
C VAL A 387 38.91 100.17 7.92
N LYS A 388 39.45 100.28 6.69
CA LYS A 388 40.58 99.46 6.23
C LYS A 388 41.85 99.63 7.09
N THR A 389 42.19 100.83 7.52
CA THR A 389 43.38 101.08 8.37
C THR A 389 43.17 100.60 9.81
N SER A 390 41.96 100.75 10.38
CA SER A 390 41.61 100.10 11.66
C SER A 390 41.68 98.58 11.56
N GLN A 391 41.11 98.00 10.49
CA GLN A 391 41.19 96.57 10.20
C GLN A 391 42.62 96.10 9.97
N GLN A 392 43.51 96.88 9.35
CA GLN A 392 44.93 96.55 9.22
C GLN A 392 45.62 96.39 10.59
N GLY A 393 45.28 97.21 11.59
CA GLY A 393 45.74 97.01 12.97
C GLY A 393 45.31 95.65 13.55
N HIS A 394 44.02 95.32 13.41
CA HIS A 394 43.50 94.02 13.86
C HIS A 394 44.04 92.82 13.05
N ILE A 395 44.30 92.99 11.75
CA ILE A 395 44.90 91.97 10.87
C ILE A 395 46.37 91.76 11.20
N LEU A 396 47.11 92.82 11.54
CA LEU A 396 48.50 92.70 12.03
C LEU A 396 48.54 92.01 13.39
N ALA A 397 47.65 92.36 14.32
CA ALA A 397 47.50 91.64 15.59
C ALA A 397 47.13 90.16 15.38
N ALA A 398 46.15 89.86 14.52
CA ALA A 398 45.76 88.50 14.19
C ALA A 398 46.90 87.71 13.52
N ARG A 399 47.68 88.33 12.62
CA ARG A 399 48.91 87.72 12.07
C ARG A 399 49.95 87.47 13.15
N HIS A 400 50.17 88.40 14.06
CA HIS A 400 51.14 88.23 15.15
C HIS A 400 50.73 87.14 16.14
N ILE A 401 49.42 86.97 16.37
CA ILE A 401 48.83 85.87 17.16
C ILE A 401 48.95 84.55 16.41
N ILE A 402 48.64 84.49 15.10
CA ILE A 402 48.72 83.25 14.31
C ILE A 402 50.18 82.79 14.16
N HIS A 403 51.12 83.70 13.89
CA HIS A 403 52.55 83.36 13.79
C HIS A 403 53.16 83.06 15.16
N GLY A 404 52.82 83.81 16.22
CA GLY A 404 53.25 83.50 17.59
C GLY A 404 52.66 82.18 18.11
N ALA A 405 51.43 81.85 17.73
CA ALA A 405 50.85 80.53 17.98
C ALA A 405 51.62 79.42 17.23
N LEU A 406 51.99 79.64 15.97
CA LEU A 406 52.78 78.70 15.17
C LEU A 406 54.19 78.46 15.75
N GLU A 407 54.83 79.50 16.29
CA GLU A 407 56.07 79.38 17.08
C GLU A 407 55.84 78.64 18.40
N SER A 408 54.73 78.88 19.11
CA SER A 408 54.41 78.16 20.36
C SER A 408 54.07 76.68 20.14
N VAL A 409 53.51 76.32 18.99
CA VAL A 409 53.14 74.94 18.61
C VAL A 409 54.35 74.13 18.11
N THR A 410 55.48 74.78 17.79
CA THR A 410 56.70 74.11 17.30
C THR A 410 57.74 73.83 18.40
N ALA A 411 57.45 74.14 19.67
CA ALA A 411 58.30 73.84 20.83
C ALA A 411 57.69 72.75 21.74
N PRO A 412 58.38 71.62 22.00
CA PRO A 412 57.85 70.53 22.83
C PRO A 412 57.93 70.80 24.36
N PRO A 413 57.13 70.11 25.19
CA PRO A 413 56.75 70.59 26.54
C PRO A 413 57.44 69.88 27.73
N ALA A 414 57.29 70.46 28.93
CA ALA A 414 57.54 69.80 30.22
C ALA A 414 56.73 70.43 31.38
N GLY A 415 56.16 69.61 32.29
CA GLY A 415 55.73 70.03 33.63
C GLY A 415 54.23 70.26 33.89
N VAL A 416 53.50 69.19 34.23
CA VAL A 416 52.22 69.17 35.00
C VAL A 416 52.53 69.01 36.51
N PRO A 417 51.58 69.16 37.48
CA PRO A 417 50.14 69.47 37.42
C PRO A 417 49.81 70.77 38.24
N GLU A 418 48.67 71.08 38.91
CA GLU A 418 47.44 70.34 39.27
C GLU A 418 46.22 71.27 39.59
N ALA A 419 45.14 70.66 40.09
CA ALA A 419 43.83 71.13 40.56
C ALA A 419 43.68 72.53 41.21
N HIS A 420 42.61 73.26 40.83
CA HIS A 420 41.28 73.09 41.46
C HIS A 420 40.13 73.61 40.57
N ALA A 421 38.88 73.26 40.90
CA ALA A 421 37.70 73.44 40.04
C ALA A 421 36.65 74.47 40.61
N PRO A 422 35.37 74.51 40.17
CA PRO A 422 34.79 75.66 39.48
C PRO A 422 33.75 76.44 40.33
N PRO A 423 33.02 77.42 39.76
CA PRO A 423 31.69 77.08 39.19
C PRO A 423 31.23 77.93 37.97
N GLN A 424 30.13 77.48 37.34
CA GLN A 424 28.96 78.23 36.81
C GLN A 424 29.15 79.72 36.42
N GLY A 425 28.68 80.23 35.27
CA GLY A 425 27.42 79.91 34.58
C GLY A 425 27.21 80.73 33.28
N PRO A 426 25.98 80.82 32.72
CA PRO A 426 25.81 80.74 31.26
C PRO A 426 25.25 81.98 30.54
N VAL A 427 25.51 82.02 29.22
CA VAL A 427 24.71 82.71 28.17
C VAL A 427 24.60 81.71 27.02
N VAL A 428 23.51 80.99 26.78
CA VAL A 428 22.11 81.40 26.47
C VAL A 428 21.98 82.03 25.09
N THR A 429 21.71 81.18 24.10
CA THR A 429 20.96 81.53 22.89
C THR A 429 19.49 81.13 23.09
N PRO A 430 18.49 81.98 22.80
CA PRO A 430 17.10 81.55 22.69
C PRO A 430 16.96 80.60 21.47
N ALA A 431 16.18 79.50 21.47
CA ALA A 431 14.94 79.12 22.16
C ALA A 431 13.65 79.61 21.45
N GLY A 432 12.67 78.70 21.38
CA GLY A 432 11.38 78.86 20.70
C GLY A 432 11.19 77.85 19.56
N ASP A 433 10.32 76.83 19.63
CA ASP A 433 9.63 76.21 20.79
C ASP A 433 9.35 74.74 20.40
N SER A 434 9.78 73.73 21.17
CA SER A 434 9.13 73.16 22.37
C SER A 434 8.13 72.02 22.09
N GLN A 435 8.43 70.85 22.68
CA GLN A 435 7.51 69.75 23.02
C GLN A 435 6.87 70.12 24.40
N PRO A 436 6.65 69.24 25.42
CA PRO A 436 6.44 67.78 25.55
C PRO A 436 4.93 67.50 25.76
N GLN A 437 4.35 66.51 26.45
CA GLN A 437 4.69 65.41 27.40
C GLN A 437 3.80 64.18 27.06
N GLY A 438 3.95 62.97 27.62
CA GLY A 438 4.91 62.43 28.61
C GLY A 438 4.29 61.32 29.48
N GLU A 439 5.16 60.51 30.09
CA GLU A 439 5.02 59.52 31.18
C GLU A 439 3.91 59.68 32.26
N PRO A 440 3.61 58.66 33.12
CA PRO A 440 3.84 57.20 33.04
C PRO A 440 2.66 56.32 33.59
N ASP A 441 3.00 55.07 33.99
CA ASP A 441 2.37 54.19 35.00
C ASP A 441 1.30 53.13 34.64
N SER A 442 1.37 52.05 35.45
CA SER A 442 0.45 50.91 35.65
C SER A 442 0.56 49.64 34.79
N VAL A 443 0.42 48.51 35.50
CA VAL A 443 0.39 47.08 35.12
C VAL A 443 -0.64 46.48 36.11
N PRO A 444 -1.64 45.64 35.74
CA PRO A 444 -1.41 44.29 35.18
C PRO A 444 -2.54 43.72 34.28
N GLU A 445 -2.50 42.39 34.08
CA GLU A 445 -3.57 41.47 33.65
C GLU A 445 -4.05 41.50 32.18
N GLY A 446 -4.46 40.32 31.67
CA GLY A 446 -4.92 40.14 30.28
C GLY A 446 -4.54 38.83 29.56
N GLY A 447 -4.34 37.71 30.27
CA GLY A 447 -3.97 36.43 29.66
C GLY A 447 -5.15 35.50 29.34
N GLN A 448 -5.45 35.30 28.05
CA GLN A 448 -6.30 34.26 27.42
C GLN A 448 -6.03 34.40 25.90
N GLN A 449 -5.71 33.40 25.07
CA GLN A 449 -5.89 31.94 25.09
C GLN A 449 -7.35 31.46 25.16
N ARG A 450 -7.89 31.20 23.96
CA ARG A 450 -9.07 30.42 23.59
C ARG A 450 -8.74 29.77 22.24
N GLN A 451 -8.88 28.47 21.97
CA GLN A 451 -9.27 27.34 22.81
C GLN A 451 -10.67 27.41 23.44
N GLU A 452 -11.68 27.13 22.60
CA GLU A 452 -13.06 26.77 22.99
C GLU A 452 -13.55 25.70 21.98
N GLU A 453 -13.54 24.39 22.21
CA GLU A 453 -13.24 23.61 23.44
C GLU A 453 -14.18 23.95 24.61
N GLU A 454 -15.43 23.44 24.66
CA GLU A 454 -16.12 22.41 23.86
C GLU A 454 -17.63 22.70 23.85
N GLN A 455 -18.42 21.95 23.05
CA GLN A 455 -19.50 21.15 23.67
C GLN A 455 -20.06 20.04 22.77
N CYS A 456 -20.32 18.89 23.39
CA CYS A 456 -21.03 17.77 22.81
C CYS A 456 -22.42 17.65 23.45
N GLU A 457 -23.45 17.54 22.61
CA GLU A 457 -24.67 16.77 22.86
C GLU A 457 -24.96 16.02 21.54
N GLY A 458 -25.53 14.82 21.50
CA GLY A 458 -25.99 13.92 22.56
C GLY A 458 -26.89 12.85 21.93
N GLY A 459 -26.82 11.59 22.38
CA GLY A 459 -27.46 10.43 21.74
C GLY A 459 -26.42 9.49 21.14
N ASP A 460 -26.03 8.37 21.76
CA ASP A 460 -26.80 7.26 22.38
C ASP A 460 -27.35 6.25 21.35
N GLY A 461 -27.36 4.97 21.73
CA GLY A 461 -27.58 3.83 20.84
C GLY A 461 -26.41 2.83 20.84
N GLY A 462 -26.16 2.19 21.98
CA GLY A 462 -25.30 1.01 22.06
C GLY A 462 -26.11 -0.28 22.14
N GLU A 463 -25.71 -1.31 21.40
CA GLU A 463 -26.07 -2.70 21.65
C GLU A 463 -24.81 -3.56 21.69
N GLU A 464 -24.85 -4.63 22.48
CA GLU A 464 -23.70 -5.47 22.83
C GLU A 464 -23.69 -6.76 22.00
N GLU A 465 -22.52 -7.30 21.66
CA GLU A 465 -22.37 -8.76 21.56
C GLU A 465 -20.94 -9.22 21.89
N GLU A 466 -20.82 -10.48 22.33
CA GLU A 466 -19.74 -10.91 23.22
C GLU A 466 -18.41 -11.28 22.54
N SER A 467 -17.33 -11.27 23.33
CA SER A 467 -16.06 -11.89 22.95
C SER A 467 -15.56 -12.92 23.97
N GLY A 468 -15.29 -14.13 23.49
CA GLY A 468 -14.58 -15.19 24.21
C GLY A 468 -13.89 -16.12 23.20
N GLY A 469 -12.83 -16.87 23.56
CA GLY A 469 -12.12 -16.86 24.84
C GLY A 469 -11.15 -18.06 24.93
N GLY A 470 -9.84 -17.81 24.87
CA GLY A 470 -8.78 -18.86 24.89
C GLY A 470 -8.68 -19.65 23.57
N GLU A 471 -7.61 -20.39 23.27
CA GLU A 471 -6.25 -20.51 23.82
C GLU A 471 -5.30 -20.67 22.60
N GLY A 472 -4.03 -20.31 22.56
CA GLY A 472 -3.01 -20.34 23.61
C GLY A 472 -1.96 -21.43 23.32
N CYS A 473 -1.03 -21.18 22.38
CA CYS A 473 0.15 -22.05 22.20
C CYS A 473 1.42 -21.26 21.83
N LYS A 474 2.59 -21.83 22.09
CA LYS A 474 3.84 -21.10 22.35
C LYS A 474 4.80 -21.03 21.15
N LYS A 475 5.64 -19.99 21.17
CA LYS A 475 6.94 -19.98 20.45
C LYS A 475 7.80 -21.17 20.90
N GLU A 476 8.60 -21.70 19.99
CA GLU A 476 9.93 -22.19 20.34
C GLU A 476 10.93 -21.90 19.21
N GLU A 477 12.19 -21.66 19.56
CA GLU A 477 13.26 -21.27 18.63
C GLU A 477 14.19 -22.45 18.32
N ARG A 478 14.80 -22.47 17.12
CA ARG A 478 16.23 -22.78 16.84
C ARG A 478 16.48 -22.64 15.33
N LYS A 479 17.41 -21.79 14.87
CA LYS A 479 18.89 -21.89 14.89
C LYS A 479 19.46 -23.03 14.03
N GLY A 480 19.95 -22.63 12.85
CA GLY A 480 21.29 -22.95 12.33
C GLY A 480 21.55 -24.37 11.78
N GLY A 481 22.25 -24.45 10.65
CA GLY A 481 22.73 -25.71 10.09
C GLY A 481 23.15 -25.62 8.62
N GLU A 482 24.29 -24.99 8.34
CA GLU A 482 24.95 -25.16 7.04
C GLU A 482 25.70 -26.50 6.97
N GLY A 483 25.89 -26.99 5.75
CA GLY A 483 26.52 -28.27 5.44
C GLY A 483 25.57 -29.17 4.63
N GLY A 484 25.98 -29.77 3.51
CA GLY A 484 27.35 -29.89 3.00
C GLY A 484 27.48 -31.23 2.29
N GLN A 485 26.71 -31.44 1.21
CA GLN A 485 26.69 -32.73 0.51
C GLN A 485 27.93 -32.86 -0.38
N LYS A 486 28.94 -33.50 0.19
CA LYS A 486 30.13 -34.01 -0.50
C LYS A 486 29.72 -35.09 -1.51
N GLU A 487 30.48 -35.22 -2.59
CA GLU A 487 30.38 -36.40 -3.45
C GLU A 487 30.74 -37.66 -2.68
N GLU A 488 30.00 -38.75 -2.91
CA GLU A 488 30.58 -40.08 -2.85
C GLU A 488 29.93 -40.96 -3.93
N ARG A 489 30.76 -41.41 -4.87
CA ARG A 489 30.41 -42.48 -5.80
C ARG A 489 31.02 -43.75 -5.24
N GLU A 490 30.26 -44.83 -5.15
CA GLU A 490 30.69 -46.12 -5.71
C GLU A 490 29.58 -47.18 -5.73
N ALA A 491 29.73 -48.11 -6.68
CA ALA A 491 29.42 -49.54 -6.62
C ALA A 491 28.04 -50.07 -6.15
N ARG A 492 27.60 -51.27 -6.55
CA ARG A 492 27.80 -52.15 -7.73
C ARG A 492 26.89 -53.38 -7.49
N VAL A 493 26.45 -54.08 -8.54
CA VAL A 493 25.66 -55.35 -8.47
C VAL A 493 24.22 -55.10 -7.94
N GLY A 494 23.18 -55.77 -8.42
CA GLY A 494 23.07 -56.70 -9.56
C GLY A 494 21.60 -57.10 -9.77
N GLU A 495 21.37 -57.97 -10.77
CA GLU A 495 20.05 -58.36 -11.34
C GLU A 495 19.36 -57.26 -12.17
#